data_AF-X0V4H6-F1
#
_entry.id   AF-X0V4H6-F1
#
_cell.length_a   1.000
_cell.length_b   1.000
_cell.length_c   1.000
_cell.angle_alpha   90.00
_cell.angle_beta   90.00
_cell.angle_gamma   90.00
#
_symmetry.space_group_name_H-M   'P 1'
#
loop_
_entity.id
_entity.type
_entity.pdbx_description
1 polymer ?
#
loop_
_entity_poly.entity_id
_entity_poly.type
_entity_poly.pdbx_seq_one_letter_code
_entity_poly.pdbx_strand_id
1 'polypeptide(L)'
;MRFCVIGAGNGGRAFAAYLSSKGYSVNLYNRSYSRICEIKKKGGIKAKGKLKGFFPIDLITQKLHLAVKDVDIILIVTPASAHKSIAKNIAPFLTNDQTILLNPGRTFGAVEVRSIIENERGNLPIFIAETQTLLFTSRQLKKNQVQILTFKDSVEFSAFPEKDTFFISDTLRDVFPQMNPNDNYLQVTLNNIGMLLHPTLALMN
;
A
#
# COMPACT_ATOMS: atom_id res chain seq x y z
N MET A 1 -12.32 6.30 -9.47
CA MET A 1 -11.34 5.45 -8.76
C MET A 1 -11.12 6.01 -7.35
N ARG A 2 -11.31 5.18 -6.32
CA ARG A 2 -11.21 5.49 -4.90
C ARG A 2 -10.19 4.57 -4.24
N PHE A 3 -9.35 5.13 -3.38
CA PHE A 3 -8.24 4.41 -2.77
C PHE A 3 -8.41 4.29 -1.25
N CYS A 4 -7.97 3.16 -0.71
CA CYS A 4 -7.68 3.01 0.71
C CYS A 4 -6.18 2.86 0.92
N VAL A 5 -5.59 3.64 1.82
CA VAL A 5 -4.20 3.48 2.26
C VAL A 5 -4.22 2.95 3.69
N ILE A 6 -3.74 1.72 3.87
CA ILE A 6 -3.60 1.08 5.17
C ILE A 6 -2.17 1.32 5.67
N GLY A 7 -2.07 2.14 6.73
CA GLY A 7 -0.81 2.55 7.35
C GLY A 7 -0.57 4.05 7.18
N ALA A 8 -0.28 4.75 8.28
CA ALA A 8 0.01 6.20 8.27
C ALA A 8 1.45 6.53 8.70
N GLY A 9 2.39 5.64 8.36
CA GLY A 9 3.83 5.83 8.54
C GLY A 9 4.46 6.68 7.42
N ASN A 10 5.76 6.46 7.17
CA ASN A 10 6.51 7.19 6.13
C ASN A 10 5.86 7.04 4.75
N GLY A 11 5.78 5.80 4.25
CA GLY A 11 5.25 5.49 2.93
C GLY A 11 3.75 5.78 2.81
N GLY A 12 2.95 5.36 3.79
CA GLY A 12 1.50 5.53 3.70
C GLY A 12 1.05 6.98 3.64
N ARG A 13 1.72 7.89 4.37
CA ARG A 13 1.47 9.34 4.22
C ARG A 13 1.87 9.86 2.85
N ALA A 14 2.95 9.34 2.26
CA ALA A 14 3.40 9.73 0.93
C ALA A 14 2.41 9.27 -0.15
N PHE A 15 1.97 8.00 -0.11
CA PHE A 15 0.94 7.47 -1.02
C PHE A 15 -0.36 8.26 -0.90
N ALA A 16 -0.85 8.50 0.32
CA ALA A 16 -2.09 9.25 0.52
C ALA A 16 -2.01 10.69 0.00
N ALA A 17 -0.89 11.38 0.24
CA ALA A 17 -0.67 12.73 -0.29
C ALA A 17 -0.55 12.74 -1.83
N TYR A 18 0.16 11.76 -2.41
CA TYR A 18 0.33 11.64 -3.85
C TYR A 18 -1.00 11.36 -4.57
N LEU A 19 -1.78 10.42 -4.07
CA LEU A 19 -3.10 10.09 -4.65
C LEU A 19 -4.05 11.28 -4.58
N SER A 20 -4.09 11.97 -3.43
CA SER A 20 -4.88 13.20 -3.28
C SER A 20 -4.39 14.32 -4.21
N SER A 21 -3.07 14.46 -4.42
CA SER A 21 -2.53 15.43 -5.39
C SER A 21 -2.93 15.17 -6.85
N LYS A 22 -3.29 13.92 -7.17
CA LYS A 22 -3.79 13.50 -8.47
C LYS A 22 -5.32 13.62 -8.59
N GLY A 23 -6.00 14.08 -7.54
CA GLY A 23 -7.45 14.28 -7.53
C GLY A 23 -8.27 13.03 -7.19
N TYR A 24 -7.64 11.94 -6.74
CA TYR A 24 -8.37 10.74 -6.31
C TYR A 24 -8.92 10.88 -4.89
N SER A 25 -10.06 10.24 -4.62
CA SER A 25 -10.61 10.10 -3.27
C SER A 25 -9.80 9.08 -2.47
N VAL A 26 -9.38 9.46 -1.26
CA VAL A 26 -8.46 8.68 -0.42
C VAL A 26 -9.03 8.48 0.98
N ASN A 27 -9.17 7.21 1.36
CA ASN A 27 -9.35 6.78 2.73
C ASN A 27 -7.99 6.44 3.35
N LEU A 28 -7.65 7.00 4.50
CA LEU A 28 -6.44 6.69 5.25
C LEU A 28 -6.79 5.98 6.56
N TYR A 29 -6.30 4.75 6.69
CA TYR A 29 -6.42 3.97 7.91
C TYR A 29 -5.10 3.88 8.66
N ASN A 30 -5.16 3.92 9.99
CA ASN A 30 -4.09 3.42 10.82
C ASN A 30 -4.63 2.83 12.12
N ARG A 31 -4.02 1.73 12.59
CA ARG A 31 -4.39 1.09 13.86
C ARG A 31 -4.29 2.05 15.06
N SER A 32 -3.17 2.74 15.20
CA SER A 32 -2.92 3.65 16.32
C SER A 32 -3.43 5.07 16.03
N TYR A 33 -4.31 5.58 16.91
CA TYR A 33 -4.88 6.92 16.77
C TYR A 33 -3.81 8.01 16.75
N SER A 34 -2.78 7.87 17.59
CA SER A 34 -1.66 8.82 17.72
C SER A 34 -0.92 9.08 16.39
N ARG A 35 -0.98 8.16 15.42
CA ARG A 35 -0.37 8.35 14.08
C ARG A 35 -1.23 9.19 13.15
N ILE A 36 -2.53 9.29 13.38
CA ILE A 36 -3.50 9.95 12.49
C ILE A 36 -4.26 11.11 13.15
N CYS A 37 -4.17 11.31 14.46
CA CYS A 37 -4.91 12.35 15.17
C CYS A 37 -4.68 13.76 14.60
N GLU A 38 -3.43 14.13 14.35
CA GLU A 38 -3.08 15.43 13.76
C GLU A 38 -3.49 15.51 12.29
N ILE A 39 -3.45 14.40 11.54
CA ILE A 39 -3.92 14.36 10.14
C ILE A 39 -5.43 14.60 10.12
N LYS A 40 -6.17 13.92 11.02
CA LYS A 40 -7.62 14.07 11.20
C LYS A 40 -8.01 15.49 11.61
N LYS A 41 -7.32 16.06 12.60
CA LYS A 41 -7.53 17.44 13.05
C LYS A 41 -7.32 18.48 11.95
N LYS A 42 -6.40 18.21 11.02
CA LYS A 42 -6.10 19.10 9.89
C LYS A 42 -6.88 18.77 8.62
N GLY A 43 -7.56 17.63 8.55
CA GLY A 43 -8.29 17.16 7.37
C GLY A 43 -7.41 16.71 6.20
N GLY A 44 -6.11 16.49 6.42
CA GLY A 44 -5.20 16.17 5.32
C GLY A 44 -3.71 16.15 5.68
N ILE A 45 -2.88 15.88 4.68
CA ILE A 45 -1.43 15.71 4.82
C ILE A 45 -0.71 16.89 4.16
N LYS A 46 0.25 17.47 4.87
CA LYS A 46 1.15 18.49 4.31
C LYS A 46 2.44 17.84 3.82
N ALA A 47 2.65 17.82 2.51
CA ALA A 47 3.85 17.25 1.91
C ALA A 47 4.92 18.32 1.63
N LYS A 48 6.19 17.91 1.68
CA LYS A 48 7.37 18.70 1.33
C LYS A 48 8.34 17.86 0.48
N GLY A 49 9.24 18.53 -0.26
CA GLY A 49 10.23 17.88 -1.11
C GLY A 49 9.73 17.80 -2.54
N LYS A 50 9.83 16.62 -3.16
CA LYS A 50 9.44 16.40 -4.56
C LYS A 50 7.94 16.59 -4.83
N LEU A 51 7.10 16.39 -3.81
CA LEU A 51 5.71 16.81 -3.79
C LEU A 51 5.52 17.82 -2.65
N LYS A 52 4.97 18.99 -2.98
CA LYS A 52 4.81 20.10 -2.03
C LYS A 52 3.38 20.61 -2.07
N GLY A 53 2.75 20.69 -0.91
CA GLY A 53 1.37 21.17 -0.82
C GLY A 53 0.67 20.66 0.43
N PHE A 54 -0.60 21.02 0.54
CA PHE A 54 -1.54 20.42 1.48
C PHE A 54 -2.56 19.62 0.68
N PHE A 55 -2.75 18.36 1.05
CA PHE A 55 -3.54 17.40 0.31
C PHE A 55 -4.66 16.86 1.23
N PRO A 56 -5.93 17.16 0.94
CA PRO A 56 -7.05 16.71 1.75
C PRO A 56 -7.21 15.19 1.65
N ILE A 57 -7.71 14.57 2.72
CA ILE A 57 -7.99 13.12 2.77
C ILE A 57 -9.44 12.95 3.18
N ASP A 58 -10.21 12.26 2.35
CA ASP A 58 -11.68 12.13 2.47
C ASP A 58 -12.11 11.45 3.77
N LEU A 59 -11.42 10.37 4.15
CA LEU A 59 -11.70 9.63 5.38
C LEU A 59 -10.41 9.32 6.13
N ILE A 60 -10.35 9.66 7.41
CA ILE A 60 -9.22 9.35 8.30
C ILE A 60 -9.74 8.58 9.51
N THR A 61 -9.41 7.29 9.62
CA THR A 61 -10.10 6.39 10.55
C THR A 61 -9.20 5.30 11.15
N GLN A 62 -9.64 4.76 12.30
CA GLN A 62 -9.11 3.53 12.91
C GLN A 62 -10.06 2.34 12.71
N LYS A 63 -11.13 2.50 11.92
CA LYS A 63 -12.10 1.45 11.65
C LYS A 63 -11.87 0.92 10.23
N LEU A 64 -11.36 -0.31 10.13
CA LEU A 64 -11.05 -0.93 8.82
C LEU A 64 -12.28 -1.05 7.93
N HIS A 65 -13.42 -1.47 8.46
CA HIS A 65 -14.67 -1.58 7.70
C HIS A 65 -15.09 -0.28 7.02
N LEU A 66 -14.81 0.88 7.62
CA LEU A 66 -15.08 2.18 6.97
C LEU A 66 -14.03 2.51 5.92
N ALA A 67 -12.77 2.15 6.17
CA ALA A 67 -11.67 2.50 5.30
C ALA A 67 -11.70 1.75 3.95
N VAL A 68 -12.13 0.49 3.95
CA VAL A 68 -12.15 -0.38 2.76
C VAL A 68 -13.52 -0.46 2.08
N LYS A 69 -14.52 0.24 2.62
CA LYS A 69 -15.86 0.28 2.04
C LYS A 69 -15.87 1.14 0.76
N ASP A 70 -16.45 0.60 -0.31
CA ASP A 70 -16.66 1.28 -1.59
C ASP A 70 -15.36 1.87 -2.18
N VAL A 71 -14.23 1.19 -1.99
CA VAL A 71 -12.93 1.55 -2.60
C VAL A 71 -12.56 0.56 -3.70
N ASP A 72 -11.91 1.03 -4.75
CA ASP A 72 -11.49 0.18 -5.87
C ASP A 72 -10.12 -0.46 -5.57
N ILE A 73 -9.22 0.30 -4.94
CA ILE A 73 -7.83 -0.11 -4.69
C ILE A 73 -7.45 0.08 -3.22
N ILE A 74 -6.90 -0.97 -2.62
CA ILE A 74 -6.40 -1.00 -1.24
C ILE A 74 -4.88 -1.12 -1.26
N LEU A 75 -4.19 -0.07 -0.85
CA LEU A 75 -2.73 -0.04 -0.69
C LEU A 75 -2.37 -0.42 0.75
N ILE A 76 -1.72 -1.56 0.93
CA ILE A 76 -1.18 -1.97 2.23
C ILE A 76 0.25 -1.45 2.32
N VAL A 77 0.44 -0.39 3.10
CA VAL A 77 1.72 0.33 3.25
C VAL A 77 2.25 0.18 4.68
N THR A 78 2.38 -1.06 5.11
CA THR A 78 2.80 -1.46 6.47
C THR A 78 4.02 -2.40 6.41
N PRO A 79 4.73 -2.62 7.52
CA PRO A 79 5.69 -3.71 7.60
C PRO A 79 5.03 -5.07 7.28
N ALA A 80 5.79 -5.99 6.67
CA ALA A 80 5.26 -7.29 6.26
C ALA A 80 4.73 -8.13 7.42
N SER A 81 5.27 -7.96 8.63
CA SER A 81 4.75 -8.60 9.85
C SER A 81 3.30 -8.25 10.18
N ALA A 82 2.74 -7.19 9.58
CA ALA A 82 1.34 -6.82 9.75
C ALA A 82 0.40 -7.41 8.69
N HIS A 83 0.90 -7.93 7.56
CA HIS A 83 0.09 -8.34 6.40
C HIS A 83 -0.96 -9.37 6.79
N LYS A 84 -0.56 -10.47 7.43
CA LYS A 84 -1.47 -11.49 7.97
C LYS A 84 -2.62 -10.91 8.80
N SER A 85 -2.29 -10.04 9.75
CA SER A 85 -3.31 -9.44 10.63
C SER A 85 -4.24 -8.49 9.87
N ILE A 86 -3.73 -7.76 8.88
CA ILE A 86 -4.52 -6.85 8.06
C ILE A 86 -5.47 -7.66 7.18
N ALA A 87 -4.96 -8.70 6.49
CA ALA A 87 -5.74 -9.58 5.63
C ALA A 87 -6.96 -10.17 6.36
N LYS A 88 -6.75 -10.76 7.55
CA LYS A 88 -7.84 -11.28 8.38
C LYS A 88 -8.88 -10.23 8.73
N ASN A 89 -8.44 -9.02 9.07
CA ASN A 89 -9.35 -7.96 9.53
C ASN A 89 -10.09 -7.25 8.38
N ILE A 90 -9.57 -7.27 7.16
CA ILE A 90 -10.25 -6.69 6.00
C ILE A 90 -11.13 -7.69 5.27
N ALA A 91 -10.82 -8.99 5.31
CA ALA A 91 -11.53 -10.04 4.57
C ALA A 91 -13.07 -9.98 4.71
N PRO A 92 -13.66 -9.76 5.91
CA PRO A 92 -15.11 -9.67 6.07
C PRO A 92 -15.78 -8.48 5.34
N PHE A 93 -15.00 -7.49 4.92
CA PHE A 93 -15.49 -6.25 4.33
C PHE A 93 -15.15 -6.10 2.86
N LEU A 94 -14.39 -7.06 2.30
CA LEU A 94 -14.04 -7.04 0.89
C LEU A 94 -15.26 -7.33 0.01
N THR A 95 -15.23 -6.72 -1.17
CA THR A 95 -16.22 -6.83 -2.23
C THR A 95 -15.53 -7.24 -3.52
N ASN A 96 -16.32 -7.63 -4.52
CA ASN A 96 -15.80 -8.08 -5.81
C ASN A 96 -15.01 -6.97 -6.50
N ASP A 97 -14.05 -7.39 -7.34
CA ASP A 97 -13.25 -6.56 -8.23
C ASP A 97 -12.33 -5.54 -7.54
N GLN A 98 -12.19 -5.63 -6.21
CA GLN A 98 -11.21 -4.83 -5.47
C GLN A 98 -9.78 -5.31 -5.74
N THR A 99 -8.86 -4.36 -5.88
CA THR A 99 -7.43 -4.63 -6.01
C THR A 99 -6.70 -4.35 -4.70
N ILE A 100 -5.96 -5.32 -4.19
CA ILE A 100 -5.06 -5.16 -3.04
C ILE A 100 -3.62 -5.10 -3.55
N LEU A 101 -2.92 -4.01 -3.27
CA LEU A 101 -1.51 -3.84 -3.64
C LEU A 101 -0.64 -3.67 -2.38
N LEU A 102 0.22 -4.65 -2.12
CA LEU A 102 1.18 -4.61 -1.03
C LEU A 102 2.39 -3.76 -1.41
N ASN A 103 2.69 -2.76 -0.58
CA ASN A 103 3.70 -1.74 -0.82
C ASN A 103 4.72 -1.69 0.33
N PRO A 104 5.75 -2.56 0.33
CA PRO A 104 5.94 -3.71 -0.54
C PRO A 104 5.43 -5.02 0.09
N GLY A 105 5.22 -6.05 -0.72
CA GLY A 105 4.84 -7.39 -0.23
C GLY A 105 5.98 -8.15 0.46
N ARG A 106 7.23 -7.76 0.18
CA ARG A 106 8.46 -8.40 0.65
C ARG A 106 8.65 -9.79 0.05
N THR A 107 8.15 -10.83 0.71
CA THR A 107 8.40 -12.22 0.31
C THR A 107 7.14 -13.04 0.56
N PHE A 108 6.50 -13.50 -0.52
CA PHE A 108 5.23 -14.22 -0.57
C PHE A 108 4.07 -13.47 0.11
N GLY A 109 4.12 -12.14 0.13
CA GLY A 109 3.09 -11.33 0.79
C GLY A 109 1.74 -11.46 0.11
N ALA A 110 1.71 -11.39 -1.23
CA ALA A 110 0.50 -11.54 -2.02
C ALA A 110 -0.11 -12.94 -1.84
N VAL A 111 0.73 -13.99 -1.82
CA VAL A 111 0.31 -15.37 -1.56
C VAL A 111 -0.29 -15.53 -0.16
N GLU A 112 0.36 -14.98 0.88
CA GLU A 112 -0.15 -15.04 2.25
C GLU A 112 -1.51 -14.33 2.37
N VAL A 113 -1.62 -13.12 1.82
CA VAL A 113 -2.87 -12.34 1.86
C VAL A 113 -3.99 -13.05 1.08
N ARG A 114 -3.69 -13.58 -0.12
CA ARG A 114 -4.62 -14.39 -0.92
C ARG A 114 -5.16 -15.57 -0.12
N SER A 115 -4.26 -16.40 0.40
CA SER A 115 -4.62 -17.61 1.15
C SER A 115 -5.48 -17.28 2.38
N ILE A 116 -5.16 -16.22 3.10
CA ILE A 116 -5.97 -15.80 4.25
C ILE A 116 -7.37 -15.37 3.82
N ILE A 117 -7.49 -14.55 2.77
CA ILE A 117 -8.81 -14.09 2.32
C ILE A 117 -9.63 -15.26 1.79
N GLU A 118 -9.03 -16.18 1.05
CA GLU A 118 -9.69 -17.40 0.56
C GLU A 118 -10.20 -18.29 1.69
N ASN A 119 -9.41 -18.43 2.77
CA ASN A 119 -9.84 -19.19 3.95
C ASN A 119 -11.02 -18.53 4.69
N GLU A 120 -11.10 -17.19 4.71
CA GLU A 120 -12.14 -16.45 5.43
C GLU A 120 -13.40 -16.21 4.59
N ARG A 121 -13.29 -16.17 3.25
CA ARG A 121 -14.35 -15.72 2.33
C ARG A 121 -14.63 -16.66 1.16
N GLY A 122 -13.87 -17.74 1.03
CA GLY A 122 -13.90 -18.60 -0.15
C GLY A 122 -13.35 -17.88 -1.39
N ASN A 123 -13.86 -18.23 -2.56
CA ASN A 123 -13.36 -17.72 -3.83
C ASN A 123 -13.95 -16.34 -4.17
N LEU A 124 -13.60 -15.32 -3.39
CA LEU A 124 -13.97 -13.93 -3.67
C LEU A 124 -13.16 -13.41 -4.88
N PRO A 125 -13.80 -12.87 -5.94
CA PRO A 125 -13.10 -12.35 -7.10
C PRO A 125 -12.43 -11.02 -6.76
N ILE A 126 -11.19 -11.08 -6.30
CA ILE A 126 -10.33 -9.92 -6.03
C ILE A 126 -8.97 -10.11 -6.69
N PHE A 127 -8.30 -8.99 -6.89
CA PHE A 127 -6.96 -8.94 -7.47
C PHE A 127 -5.95 -8.63 -6.36
N ILE A 128 -4.84 -9.35 -6.31
CA ILE A 128 -3.81 -9.15 -5.28
C ILE A 128 -2.45 -9.11 -5.93
N ALA A 129 -1.70 -8.06 -5.64
CA ALA A 129 -0.36 -7.86 -6.13
C ALA A 129 0.57 -7.33 -5.05
N GLU A 130 1.87 -7.42 -5.33
CA GLU A 130 2.88 -6.80 -4.50
C GLU A 130 3.97 -6.13 -5.34
N THR A 131 4.43 -4.99 -4.83
CA THR A 131 5.60 -4.30 -5.37
C THR A 131 6.87 -4.88 -4.75
N GLN A 132 7.95 -4.91 -5.51
CA GLN A 132 9.29 -5.25 -5.03
C GLN A 132 9.74 -4.32 -3.88
N THR A 133 9.40 -3.04 -3.98
CA THR A 133 9.85 -2.00 -3.03
C THR A 133 8.87 -0.82 -3.00
N LEU A 134 8.99 0.06 -2.01
CA LEU A 134 8.19 1.30 -1.99
C LEU A 134 8.54 2.21 -3.15
N LEU A 135 7.53 2.79 -3.80
CA LEU A 135 7.68 3.80 -4.85
C LEU A 135 8.35 5.10 -4.36
N PHE A 136 8.10 5.48 -3.11
CA PHE A 136 8.61 6.72 -2.54
C PHE A 136 9.68 6.48 -1.48
N THR A 137 10.78 7.22 -1.60
CA THR A 137 11.66 7.45 -0.45
C THR A 137 11.09 8.63 0.34
N SER A 138 10.56 8.35 1.51
CA SER A 138 9.83 9.33 2.31
C SER A 138 10.12 9.22 3.80
N ARG A 139 9.92 10.32 4.51
CA ARG A 139 10.07 10.40 5.96
C ARG A 139 8.89 11.14 6.56
N GLN A 140 8.23 10.49 7.51
CA GLN A 140 7.22 11.12 8.35
C GLN A 140 7.88 12.27 9.12
N LEU A 141 7.22 13.42 9.13
CA LEU A 141 7.58 14.57 9.95
C LEU A 141 6.56 14.75 11.10
N LYS A 142 6.81 15.73 11.97
CA LYS A 142 5.90 16.07 13.07
C LYS A 142 4.49 16.41 12.56
N LYS A 143 3.46 16.13 13.37
CA LYS A 143 2.04 16.40 13.09
C LYS A 143 1.55 15.64 11.84
N ASN A 144 0.87 16.33 10.93
CA ASN A 144 0.30 15.79 9.70
C ASN A 144 1.25 15.89 8.49
N GLN A 145 2.56 15.96 8.70
CA GLN A 145 3.53 16.20 7.62
C GLN A 145 4.24 14.93 7.15
N VAL A 146 4.66 14.96 5.89
CA VAL A 146 5.58 13.99 5.26
C VAL A 146 6.56 14.73 4.35
N GLN A 147 7.80 14.28 4.33
CA GLN A 147 8.80 14.69 3.34
C GLN A 147 8.96 13.57 2.32
N ILE A 148 8.74 13.88 1.04
CA ILE A 148 8.99 12.97 -0.07
C ILE A 148 10.31 13.40 -0.70
N LEU A 149 11.34 12.59 -0.48
CA LEU A 149 12.71 12.86 -0.93
C LEU A 149 12.85 12.53 -2.42
N THR A 150 12.33 11.37 -2.82
CA THR A 150 12.48 10.84 -4.18
C THR A 150 11.24 10.06 -4.60
N PHE A 151 10.90 10.21 -5.88
CA PHE A 151 10.05 9.30 -6.63
C PHE A 151 10.99 8.35 -7.36
N LYS A 152 10.87 7.04 -7.15
CA LYS A 152 11.67 6.10 -7.93
C LYS A 152 11.19 6.13 -9.37
N ASP A 153 12.15 6.04 -10.30
CA ASP A 153 11.85 6.06 -11.74
C ASP A 153 11.17 4.77 -12.20
N SER A 154 11.48 3.64 -11.53
CA SER A 154 10.93 2.32 -11.82
C SER A 154 10.80 1.49 -10.54
N VAL A 155 9.67 0.79 -10.40
CA VAL A 155 9.41 -0.24 -9.39
C VAL A 155 8.69 -1.41 -10.05
N GLU A 156 9.24 -2.60 -9.96
CA GLU A 156 8.57 -3.81 -10.43
C GLU A 156 7.44 -4.22 -9.48
N PHE A 157 6.36 -4.76 -10.04
CA PHE A 157 5.29 -5.41 -9.29
C PHE A 157 4.75 -6.61 -10.06
N SER A 158 4.17 -7.57 -9.33
CA SER A 158 3.51 -8.74 -9.93
C SER A 158 2.29 -9.13 -9.10
N ALA A 159 1.30 -9.72 -9.76
CA ALA A 159 0.10 -10.25 -9.14
C ALA A 159 0.26 -11.72 -8.74
N PHE A 160 -0.58 -12.17 -7.81
CA PHE A 160 -0.77 -13.58 -7.53
C PHE A 160 -2.27 -13.94 -7.59
N PRO A 161 -2.70 -14.78 -8.56
CA PRO A 161 -1.89 -15.42 -9.61
C PRO A 161 -1.40 -14.43 -10.70
N GLU A 162 -0.33 -14.80 -11.40
CA GLU A 162 0.39 -13.92 -12.35
C GLU A 162 -0.47 -13.40 -13.51
N LYS A 163 -1.49 -14.19 -13.91
CA LYS A 163 -2.44 -13.82 -14.96
C LYS A 163 -3.16 -12.49 -14.72
N ASP A 164 -3.24 -12.05 -13.47
CA ASP A 164 -3.94 -10.81 -13.09
C ASP A 164 -3.02 -9.57 -13.21
N THR A 165 -1.72 -9.76 -13.47
CA THR A 165 -0.71 -8.68 -13.43
C THR A 165 -1.01 -7.57 -14.43
N PHE A 166 -1.28 -7.92 -15.69
CA PHE A 166 -1.51 -6.91 -16.73
C PHE A 166 -2.85 -6.18 -16.55
N PHE A 167 -3.87 -6.87 -16.06
CA PHE A 167 -5.14 -6.23 -15.69
C PHE A 167 -4.92 -5.15 -14.60
N ILE A 168 -4.17 -5.47 -13.55
CA ILE A 168 -3.80 -4.51 -12.51
C ILE A 168 -2.93 -3.39 -13.08
N SER A 169 -1.99 -3.71 -13.98
CA SER A 169 -1.13 -2.73 -14.64
C SER A 169 -1.93 -1.68 -15.41
N ASP A 170 -2.90 -2.12 -16.21
CA ASP A 170 -3.71 -1.20 -17.02
C ASP A 170 -4.60 -0.33 -16.11
N THR A 171 -5.12 -0.89 -15.03
CA THR A 171 -5.88 -0.15 -14.01
C THR A 171 -5.03 0.92 -13.31
N LEU A 172 -3.75 0.63 -13.03
CA LEU A 172 -2.87 1.51 -12.26
C LEU A 172 -2.01 2.45 -13.11
N ARG A 173 -1.98 2.28 -14.43
CA ARG A 173 -1.05 2.96 -15.35
C ARG A 173 -1.02 4.48 -15.20
N ASP A 174 -2.20 5.11 -15.16
CA ASP A 174 -2.32 6.57 -15.06
C ASP A 174 -2.00 7.09 -13.64
N VAL A 175 -2.15 6.22 -12.64
CA VAL A 175 -1.94 6.53 -11.23
C VAL A 175 -0.46 6.43 -10.88
N PHE A 176 0.17 5.33 -11.25
CA PHE A 176 1.55 4.96 -10.93
C PHE A 176 2.32 4.56 -12.19
N PRO A 177 2.64 5.49 -13.10
CA PRO A 177 3.34 5.17 -14.34
C PRO A 177 4.74 4.58 -14.13
N GLN A 178 5.32 4.72 -12.94
CA GLN A 178 6.61 4.14 -12.58
C GLN A 178 6.51 2.67 -12.12
N MET A 179 5.30 2.12 -11.93
CA MET A 179 5.10 0.73 -11.57
C MET A 179 5.07 -0.13 -12.85
N ASN A 180 6.08 -0.99 -12.99
CA ASN A 180 6.25 -1.83 -14.17
C ASN A 180 5.78 -3.25 -13.86
N PRO A 181 4.85 -3.83 -14.64
CA PRO A 181 4.41 -5.20 -14.45
C PRO A 181 5.52 -6.19 -14.78
N ASN A 182 5.60 -7.26 -14.00
CA ASN A 182 6.44 -8.43 -14.28
C ASN A 182 5.56 -9.68 -14.22
N ASP A 183 5.59 -10.48 -15.28
CA ASP A 183 4.77 -11.68 -15.46
C ASP A 183 5.29 -12.90 -14.66
N ASN A 184 6.46 -12.77 -14.03
CA ASN A 184 7.03 -13.77 -13.14
C ASN A 184 6.93 -13.31 -11.68
N TYR A 185 5.94 -13.86 -10.96
CA TYR A 185 5.71 -13.51 -9.56
C TYR A 185 6.89 -13.91 -8.68
N LEU A 186 7.51 -15.07 -8.95
CA LEU A 186 8.67 -15.55 -8.22
C LEU A 186 9.87 -14.59 -8.34
N GLN A 187 10.07 -13.99 -9.51
CA GLN A 187 11.12 -13.00 -9.72
C GLN A 187 10.91 -11.79 -8.80
N VAL A 188 9.70 -11.20 -8.79
CA VAL A 188 9.41 -10.01 -7.96
C VAL A 188 9.51 -10.33 -6.47
N THR A 189 8.92 -11.44 -6.03
CA THR A 189 8.87 -11.78 -4.60
C THR A 189 10.22 -12.22 -4.01
N LEU A 190 11.08 -12.85 -4.82
CA LEU A 190 12.41 -13.31 -4.36
C LEU A 190 13.48 -12.23 -4.55
N ASN A 191 13.24 -11.23 -5.40
CA ASN A 191 14.10 -10.06 -5.57
C ASN A 191 13.96 -9.02 -4.43
N ASN A 192 13.86 -9.53 -3.19
CA ASN A 192 13.92 -8.78 -1.95
C ASN A 192 15.34 -8.87 -1.38
N ILE A 193 16.26 -8.03 -1.89
CA ILE A 193 17.66 -7.96 -1.44
C ILE A 193 17.78 -7.82 0.09
N GLY A 194 16.82 -7.14 0.72
CA GLY A 194 16.78 -6.98 2.18
C GLY A 194 16.66 -8.29 2.95
N MET A 195 16.05 -9.32 2.37
CA MET A 195 15.99 -10.67 2.98
C MET A 195 17.37 -11.31 3.07
N LEU A 196 18.26 -11.05 2.11
CA LEU A 196 19.61 -11.61 2.09
C LEU A 196 20.55 -10.79 2.97
N LEU A 197 20.52 -9.45 2.86
CA LEU A 197 21.51 -8.59 3.50
C LEU A 197 21.28 -8.39 5.01
N HIS A 198 20.02 -8.15 5.42
CA HIS A 198 19.76 -7.73 6.80
C HIS A 198 20.03 -8.83 7.85
N PRO A 199 19.67 -10.11 7.64
CA PRO A 199 19.99 -11.16 8.60
C PRO A 199 21.50 -11.35 8.79
N THR A 200 22.26 -11.37 7.70
CA THR A 200 23.73 -11.52 7.78
C THR A 200 24.37 -10.39 8.56
N LEU A 201 24.02 -9.13 8.25
CA LEU A 201 24.55 -7.98 8.98
C LEU A 201 24.08 -7.96 10.44
N ALA A 202 22.84 -8.34 10.75
CA ALA A 202 22.34 -8.32 12.11
C ALA A 202 22.93 -9.42 13.01
N LEU A 203 23.30 -10.56 12.43
CA LEU A 203 23.90 -11.69 13.16
C LEU A 203 25.42 -11.56 13.32
N MET A 204 26.10 -10.85 12.41
CA MET A 204 27.57 -10.81 12.32
C MET A 204 28.17 -9.43 12.69
N ASN A 205 27.37 -8.52 13.22
CA ASN A 205 27.78 -7.19 13.67
C ASN A 205 27.69 -7.08 15.19
#